data_AF-A0A143XC26-F1
#
_entry.id   AF-A0A143XC26-F1
#
_cell.length_a   1.000
_cell.length_b   1.000
_cell.length_c   1.000
_cell.angle_alpha   90.00
_cell.angle_beta   90.00
_cell.angle_gamma   90.00
#
_symmetry.space_group_name_H-M   'P 1'
#
loop_
_entity.id
_entity.type
_entity.pdbx_description
1 polymer ?
#
loop_
_entity_poly.entity_id
_entity_poly.type
_entity_poly.pdbx_seq_one_letter_code
_entity_poly.pdbx_strand_id
1 'polypeptide(L)'
;MKQNKNRPYVVCHILSALDGNISGSYFMMPELQPVQEAFARIRADYQCDAYLAGAVTAASIYADGFLDEEGIEELEAARIYPRETYVADPQAQHYAVIIDTEGSLRWNKGHIKRAGMPELHMIEVLTENVPAAFSLLDVRKVEGDGIWLRYVPKNRR
;
A
#
# COMPACT_ATOMS: atom_id res chain seq x y z
N MET A 1 3.64 7.92 -30.21
CA MET A 1 4.47 7.39 -29.10
C MET A 1 4.70 5.90 -29.32
N LYS A 2 5.95 5.42 -29.30
CA LYS A 2 6.22 3.97 -29.31
C LYS A 2 5.80 3.39 -27.95
N GLN A 3 4.78 2.53 -27.91
CA GLN A 3 4.46 1.81 -26.68
C GLN A 3 5.60 0.86 -26.34
N ASN A 4 6.13 0.98 -25.13
CA ASN A 4 7.14 0.08 -24.60
C ASN A 4 6.38 -1.09 -23.95
N LYS A 5 6.44 -2.30 -24.52
CA LYS A 5 5.59 -3.45 -24.14
C LYS A 5 5.75 -3.92 -22.68
N ASN A 6 6.74 -3.40 -21.94
CA ASN A 6 7.05 -3.83 -20.57
C ASN A 6 6.63 -2.82 -19.49
N ARG A 7 5.89 -1.76 -19.84
CA ARG A 7 5.39 -0.78 -18.85
C ARG A 7 3.90 -0.57 -19.06
N PRO A 8 3.09 -0.54 -17.98
CA PRO A 8 1.67 -0.27 -18.11
C PRO A 8 1.46 1.14 -18.66
N TYR A 9 0.36 1.32 -19.40
CA TYR A 9 -0.14 2.64 -19.70
C TYR A 9 -0.77 3.23 -18.43
N VAL A 10 -0.33 4.42 -18.03
CA VAL A 10 -0.75 5.04 -16.76
C VAL A 10 -1.57 6.28 -17.04
N VAL A 11 -2.78 6.33 -16.47
CA VAL A 11 -3.65 7.51 -16.47
C VAL A 11 -3.65 8.10 -15.07
N CYS A 12 -3.32 9.39 -14.96
CA CYS A 12 -3.51 10.16 -13.74
C CYS A 12 -4.82 10.94 -13.86
N HIS A 13 -5.83 10.56 -13.09
CA HIS A 13 -7.16 11.18 -13.09
C HIS A 13 -7.39 11.89 -11.76
N ILE A 14 -7.46 13.21 -11.79
CA ILE A 14 -7.47 14.06 -10.59
C ILE A 14 -8.79 14.85 -10.55
N LEU A 15 -9.45 14.85 -9.38
CA LEU A 15 -10.50 15.79 -9.04
C LEU A 15 -9.91 16.86 -8.13
N SER A 16 -9.96 18.12 -8.54
CA SER A 16 -9.40 19.25 -7.81
C SER A 16 -10.39 20.42 -7.70
N ALA A 17 -10.28 21.19 -6.62
CA ALA A 17 -10.90 22.49 -6.49
C ALA A 17 -10.24 23.53 -7.42
N LEU A 18 -10.85 24.71 -7.55
CA LEU A 18 -10.36 25.81 -8.41
C LEU A 18 -8.99 26.35 -7.97
N ASP A 19 -8.66 26.22 -6.68
CA ASP A 19 -7.37 26.61 -6.11
C ASP A 19 -6.30 25.52 -6.23
N GLY A 20 -6.63 24.38 -6.86
CA GLY A 20 -5.73 23.25 -7.06
C GLY A 20 -5.67 22.26 -5.89
N ASN A 21 -6.42 22.48 -4.81
CA ASN A 21 -6.49 21.48 -3.73
C ASN A 21 -7.15 20.20 -4.24
N ILE A 22 -6.60 19.03 -3.89
CA ILE A 22 -7.09 17.69 -4.29
C ILE A 22 -7.72 16.90 -3.13
N SER A 23 -7.79 17.51 -1.95
CA SER A 23 -8.38 16.95 -0.73
C SER A 23 -9.02 18.08 0.08
N GLY A 24 -10.07 17.78 0.82
CA GLY A 24 -10.71 18.75 1.72
C GLY A 24 -12.14 18.37 2.08
N SER A 25 -12.72 19.08 3.06
CA SER A 25 -14.12 18.88 3.48
C SER A 25 -15.13 19.11 2.35
N TYR A 26 -14.74 19.87 1.33
CA TYR A 26 -15.57 20.15 0.17
C TYR A 26 -16.01 18.87 -0.55
N PHE A 27 -15.24 17.76 -0.52
CA PHE A 27 -15.66 16.48 -1.10
C PHE A 27 -16.92 15.88 -0.48
N MET A 28 -17.31 16.33 0.71
CA MET A 28 -18.54 15.90 1.39
C MET A 28 -19.72 16.84 1.10
N MET A 29 -19.52 17.91 0.34
CA MET A 29 -20.58 18.84 -0.03
C MET A 29 -21.53 18.19 -1.05
N PRO A 30 -22.85 18.19 -0.81
CA PRO A 30 -23.84 17.64 -1.74
C PRO A 30 -23.75 18.22 -3.15
N GLU A 31 -23.34 19.50 -3.27
CA GLU A 31 -23.19 20.23 -4.52
C GLU A 31 -22.13 19.61 -5.46
N LEU A 32 -21.19 18.81 -4.92
CA LEU A 32 -20.20 18.11 -5.74
C LEU A 32 -20.68 16.77 -6.29
N GLN A 33 -21.88 16.31 -5.94
CA GLN A 33 -22.39 15.04 -6.43
C GLN A 33 -22.32 14.92 -7.97
N PRO A 34 -22.74 15.92 -8.80
CA PRO A 34 -22.62 15.82 -10.25
C PRO A 34 -21.17 15.69 -10.75
N VAL A 35 -20.24 16.33 -10.04
CA VAL A 35 -18.81 16.27 -10.35
C VAL A 35 -18.21 14.91 -9.99
N GLN A 36 -18.60 14.35 -8.84
CA GLN A 36 -18.23 13.01 -8.41
C GLN A 36 -18.76 11.93 -9.36
N GLU A 37 -20.01 12.06 -9.82
CA GLU A 37 -20.63 11.17 -10.82
C GLU A 37 -19.89 11.24 -12.16
N ALA A 38 -19.54 12.44 -12.64
CA ALA A 38 -18.74 12.61 -13.84
C ALA A 38 -17.34 12.01 -13.69
N PHE A 39 -16.68 12.23 -12.56
CA PHE A 39 -15.37 11.66 -12.25
C PHE A 39 -15.41 10.13 -12.24
N ALA A 40 -16.45 9.53 -11.62
CA ALA A 40 -16.64 8.10 -11.56
C ALA A 40 -16.94 7.48 -12.93
N ARG A 41 -17.75 8.15 -13.77
CA ARG A 41 -18.04 7.70 -15.14
C ARG A 41 -16.78 7.68 -15.99
N ILE A 42 -16.02 8.77 -16.02
CA ILE A 42 -14.76 8.86 -16.78
C ILE A 42 -13.78 7.77 -16.30
N ARG A 43 -13.70 7.55 -14.98
CA ARG A 43 -12.87 6.49 -14.40
C ARG A 43 -13.28 5.10 -14.90
N ALA A 44 -14.59 4.83 -15.02
CA ALA A 44 -15.09 3.56 -15.54
C ALA A 44 -14.76 3.38 -17.03
N ASP A 45 -14.84 4.46 -17.81
CA ASP A 45 -14.55 4.46 -19.25
C ASP A 45 -13.09 4.14 -19.57
N TYR A 46 -12.15 4.37 -18.66
CA TYR A 46 -10.75 3.98 -18.85
C TYR A 46 -10.53 2.46 -18.89
N GLN A 47 -11.44 1.68 -18.29
CA GLN A 47 -11.35 0.22 -18.20
C GLN A 47 -9.99 -0.26 -17.68
N CYS A 48 -9.45 0.42 -16.66
CA CYS A 48 -8.15 0.08 -16.10
C CYS A 48 -8.14 -1.33 -15.49
N ASP A 49 -7.08 -2.08 -15.76
CA ASP A 49 -6.81 -3.37 -15.10
C ASP A 49 -6.48 -3.19 -13.61
N ALA A 50 -5.94 -2.03 -13.23
CA ALA A 50 -5.47 -1.76 -11.88
C ALA A 50 -5.72 -0.32 -11.41
N TYR A 51 -5.83 -0.17 -10.09
CA TYR A 51 -5.83 1.11 -9.39
C TYR A 51 -4.53 1.27 -8.61
N LEU A 52 -3.93 2.46 -8.65
CA LEU A 52 -2.70 2.77 -7.91
C LEU A 52 -2.99 3.78 -6.81
N ALA A 53 -2.53 3.52 -5.59
CA ALA A 53 -2.62 4.45 -4.47
C ALA A 53 -1.35 4.40 -3.60
N GLY A 54 -1.02 5.51 -2.93
CA GLY A 54 -0.01 5.53 -1.88
C GLY A 54 -0.59 5.18 -0.51
N ALA A 55 0.28 4.92 0.47
CA ALA A 55 -0.11 4.53 1.83
C ALA A 55 -1.14 5.46 2.48
N VAL A 56 -0.97 6.78 2.40
CA VAL A 56 -1.93 7.74 2.99
C VAL A 56 -3.35 7.58 2.44
N THR A 57 -3.49 7.43 1.14
CA THR A 57 -4.78 7.18 0.50
C THR A 57 -5.32 5.79 0.85
N ALA A 58 -4.44 4.79 0.91
CA ALA A 58 -4.86 3.44 1.26
C ALA A 58 -5.33 3.34 2.72
N ALA A 59 -4.63 3.96 3.67
CA ALA A 59 -4.99 4.02 5.09
C ALA A 59 -6.38 4.63 5.31
N SER A 60 -6.77 5.60 4.49
CA SER A 60 -8.05 6.30 4.63
C SER A 60 -9.22 5.63 3.91
N ILE A 61 -8.95 4.78 2.91
CA ILE A 61 -9.98 4.32 1.96
C ILE A 61 -10.08 2.79 1.87
N TYR A 62 -8.99 2.07 2.13
CA TYR A 62 -8.86 0.63 1.85
C TYR A 62 -8.42 -0.20 3.06
N ALA A 63 -7.41 0.27 3.79
CA ALA A 63 -6.87 -0.38 4.98
C ALA A 63 -7.62 0.08 6.24
N ASP A 64 -7.36 -0.60 7.36
CA ASP A 64 -7.85 -0.21 8.68
C ASP A 64 -6.88 0.79 9.33
N GLY A 65 -6.58 1.86 8.60
CA GLY A 65 -5.58 2.85 9.00
C GLY A 65 -4.13 2.34 8.94
N PHE A 66 -3.30 2.99 9.73
CA PHE A 66 -1.90 2.64 9.92
C PHE A 66 -1.74 1.71 11.13
N LEU A 67 -0.68 0.93 11.15
CA LEU A 67 -0.26 0.17 12.32
C LEU A 67 0.05 1.13 13.47
N ASP A 68 -0.38 0.75 14.66
CA ASP A 68 0.04 1.34 15.93
C ASP A 68 1.19 0.52 16.54
N GLU A 69 1.67 0.93 17.71
CA GLU A 69 2.76 0.25 18.43
C GLU A 69 2.45 -1.24 18.65
N GLU A 70 1.22 -1.58 19.04
CA GLU A 70 0.79 -2.97 19.24
C GLU A 70 0.84 -3.77 17.93
N GLY A 71 0.36 -3.20 16.83
CA GLY A 71 0.42 -3.83 15.51
C GLY A 71 1.86 -4.07 15.01
N ILE A 72 2.78 -3.16 15.35
CA ILE A 72 4.21 -3.34 15.05
C ILE A 72 4.80 -4.49 15.89
N GLU A 73 4.53 -4.51 17.20
CA GLU A 73 5.00 -5.58 18.09
C GLU A 73 4.47 -6.96 17.67
N GLU A 74 3.20 -7.05 17.24
CA GLU A 74 2.61 -8.27 16.71
C GLU A 74 3.37 -8.77 15.46
N LEU A 75 3.69 -7.88 14.52
CA LEU A 75 4.45 -8.23 13.32
C LEU A 75 5.88 -8.69 13.64
N GLU A 76 6.53 -8.08 14.62
CA GLU A 76 7.86 -8.50 15.08
C GLU A 76 7.85 -9.87 15.78
N ALA A 77 6.77 -10.17 16.51
CA ALA A 77 6.53 -11.46 17.14
C ALA A 77 6.05 -12.55 16.17
N ALA A 78 5.46 -12.16 15.04
CA ALA A 78 4.86 -13.05 14.06
C ALA A 78 5.89 -13.89 13.29
N ARG A 79 5.35 -14.87 12.55
CA ARG A 79 6.13 -15.67 11.61
C ARG A 79 6.72 -14.75 10.55
N ILE A 80 8.02 -14.89 10.37
CA ILE A 80 8.77 -14.07 9.43
C ILE A 80 8.62 -14.67 8.03
N TYR A 81 8.14 -13.86 7.09
CA TYR A 81 7.89 -14.26 5.69
C TYR A 81 9.07 -13.92 4.79
N PRO A 82 9.51 -14.83 3.89
CA PRO A 82 10.64 -14.57 3.01
C PRO A 82 10.44 -13.29 2.18
N ARG A 83 11.52 -12.52 1.99
CA ARG A 83 11.50 -11.26 1.20
C ARG A 83 11.59 -11.55 -0.30
N GLU A 84 10.72 -12.43 -0.76
CA GLU A 84 10.58 -12.82 -2.15
C GLU A 84 9.43 -12.04 -2.77
N THR A 85 9.54 -11.75 -4.08
CA THR A 85 8.43 -11.16 -4.81
C THR A 85 7.36 -12.22 -5.01
N TYR A 86 6.17 -11.98 -4.46
CA TYR A 86 5.02 -12.82 -4.75
C TYR A 86 4.38 -12.41 -6.07
N VAL A 87 3.95 -13.41 -6.86
CA VAL A 87 3.18 -13.16 -8.09
C VAL A 87 1.71 -13.17 -7.72
N ALA A 88 1.06 -12.02 -7.92
CA ALA A 88 -0.38 -11.86 -7.75
C ALA A 88 -1.17 -12.90 -8.56
N ASP A 89 -2.41 -13.21 -8.12
CA ASP A 89 -3.26 -14.16 -8.84
C ASP A 89 -3.50 -13.69 -10.28
N PRO A 90 -2.97 -14.40 -11.30
CA PRO A 90 -3.07 -13.96 -12.69
C PRO A 90 -4.50 -14.05 -13.25
N GLN A 91 -5.42 -14.72 -12.53
CA GLN A 91 -6.84 -14.81 -12.91
C GLN A 91 -7.68 -13.68 -12.31
N ALA A 92 -7.12 -12.82 -11.46
CA ALA A 92 -7.83 -11.67 -10.95
C ALA A 92 -8.17 -10.69 -12.09
N GLN A 93 -9.43 -10.23 -12.11
CA GLN A 93 -9.92 -9.32 -13.14
C GLN A 93 -9.47 -7.87 -12.93
N HIS A 94 -9.26 -7.50 -11.67
CA HIS A 94 -8.84 -6.15 -11.29
C HIS A 94 -7.86 -6.20 -10.12
N TYR A 95 -6.91 -5.26 -10.13
CA TYR A 95 -5.87 -5.16 -9.12
C TYR A 95 -5.90 -3.82 -8.38
N ALA A 96 -5.46 -3.83 -7.13
CA ALA A 96 -5.12 -2.62 -6.39
C ALA A 96 -3.63 -2.66 -6.07
N VAL A 97 -2.85 -1.76 -6.69
CA VAL A 97 -1.43 -1.58 -6.43
C VAL A 97 -1.27 -0.50 -5.35
N ILE A 98 -0.81 -0.90 -4.17
CA ILE A 98 -0.60 0.01 -3.04
C ILE A 98 0.89 0.22 -2.84
N ILE A 99 1.33 1.48 -2.91
CA ILE A 99 2.71 1.86 -2.62
C ILE A 99 2.81 2.20 -1.13
N ASP A 100 3.31 1.24 -0.35
CA ASP A 100 3.55 1.37 1.08
C ASP A 100 5.00 1.01 1.38
N THR A 101 5.89 1.97 1.20
CA THR A 101 7.34 1.71 1.24
C THR A 101 7.83 1.21 2.61
N GLU A 102 7.06 1.43 3.67
CA GLU A 102 7.40 1.14 5.06
C GLU A 102 6.61 -0.03 5.65
N GLY A 103 5.64 -0.59 4.92
CA GLY A 103 4.77 -1.64 5.46
C GLY A 103 3.95 -1.15 6.66
N SER A 104 3.48 0.09 6.57
CA SER A 104 2.82 0.86 7.62
C SER A 104 1.32 0.63 7.72
N LEU A 105 0.70 -0.01 6.72
CA LEU A 105 -0.75 -0.19 6.63
C LEU A 105 -1.24 -1.40 7.43
N ARG A 106 -2.39 -1.23 8.09
CA ARG A 106 -3.09 -2.33 8.77
C ARG A 106 -4.05 -3.03 7.81
N TRP A 107 -3.66 -4.20 7.32
CA TRP A 107 -4.52 -5.05 6.50
C TRP A 107 -5.14 -6.19 7.33
N ASN A 108 -6.43 -6.45 7.11
CA ASN A 108 -7.12 -7.61 7.67
C ASN A 108 -7.53 -8.64 6.60
N LYS A 109 -7.34 -8.32 5.30
CA LYS A 109 -7.72 -9.12 4.14
C LYS A 109 -6.77 -8.84 2.96
N GLY A 110 -6.56 -9.84 2.10
CA GLY A 110 -5.78 -9.70 0.86
C GLY A 110 -6.58 -9.18 -0.36
N HIS A 111 -7.81 -8.73 -0.16
CA HIS A 111 -8.68 -8.21 -1.21
C HIS A 111 -9.39 -6.95 -0.73
N ILE A 112 -9.64 -6.02 -1.66
CA ILE A 112 -10.39 -4.79 -1.39
C ILE A 112 -11.75 -4.90 -2.09
N LYS A 113 -12.83 -4.72 -1.32
CA LYS A 113 -14.20 -4.69 -1.84
C LYS A 113 -14.94 -3.49 -1.28
N ARG A 114 -15.40 -2.60 -2.17
CA ARG A 114 -16.18 -1.40 -1.81
C ARG A 114 -17.47 -1.38 -2.60
N ALA A 115 -18.50 -0.72 -2.05
CA ALA A 115 -19.76 -0.53 -2.75
C ALA A 115 -19.53 0.17 -4.10
N GLY A 116 -20.11 -0.37 -5.17
CA GLY A 116 -19.97 0.18 -6.53
C GLY A 116 -18.60 -0.07 -7.19
N MET A 117 -17.74 -0.90 -6.60
CA MET A 117 -16.45 -1.29 -7.17
C MET A 117 -16.38 -2.80 -7.37
N PRO A 118 -15.68 -3.29 -8.41
CA PRO A 118 -15.30 -4.69 -8.46
C PRO A 118 -14.40 -5.03 -7.27
N GLU A 119 -14.34 -6.32 -6.94
CA GLU A 119 -13.34 -6.80 -6.01
C GLU A 119 -11.95 -6.65 -6.63
N LEU A 120 -11.00 -6.13 -5.85
CA LEU A 120 -9.63 -5.87 -6.28
C LEU A 120 -8.68 -6.83 -5.57
N HIS A 121 -7.87 -7.55 -6.35
CA HIS A 121 -6.77 -8.32 -5.81
C HIS A 121 -5.63 -7.38 -5.44
N MET A 122 -5.19 -7.44 -4.18
CA MET A 122 -4.22 -6.47 -3.67
C MET A 122 -2.79 -6.86 -4.05
N ILE A 123 -2.03 -5.87 -4.50
CA ILE A 123 -0.57 -5.94 -4.70
C ILE A 123 0.02 -4.83 -3.85
N GLU A 124 0.74 -5.20 -2.81
CA GLU A 124 1.46 -4.24 -1.97
C GLU A 124 2.92 -4.12 -2.40
N VAL A 125 3.38 -2.90 -2.61
CA VAL A 125 4.74 -2.57 -3.04
C VAL A 125 5.49 -2.00 -1.84
N LEU A 126 6.34 -2.85 -1.28
CA LEU A 126 7.20 -2.54 -0.14
C LEU A 126 8.64 -2.24 -0.59
N THR A 127 9.44 -1.63 0.29
CA THR A 127 10.89 -1.49 0.09
C THR A 127 11.67 -2.42 1.03
N GLU A 128 13.00 -2.43 0.88
CA GLU A 128 13.88 -3.15 1.80
C GLU A 128 13.94 -2.48 3.19
N ASN A 129 13.41 -1.26 3.35
CA ASN A 129 13.38 -0.55 4.63
C ASN A 129 12.35 -1.11 5.62
N VAL A 130 11.37 -1.91 5.17
CA VAL A 130 10.42 -2.58 6.08
C VAL A 130 11.22 -3.46 7.05
N PRO A 131 11.09 -3.33 8.38
CA PRO A 131 11.95 -4.02 9.33
C PRO A 131 12.09 -5.51 9.04
N ALA A 132 13.34 -5.99 9.00
CA ALA A 132 13.60 -7.42 8.95
C ALA A 132 13.59 -7.94 10.39
N ALA A 133 12.58 -8.71 10.77
CA ALA A 133 12.63 -9.34 12.07
C ALA A 133 13.82 -10.34 12.13
N PHE A 134 14.49 -10.39 13.28
CA PHE A 134 15.74 -11.13 13.46
C PHE A 134 15.70 -11.94 14.75
N SER A 135 16.49 -13.01 14.80
CA SER A 135 16.80 -13.69 16.07
C SER A 135 18.08 -13.10 16.64
N LEU A 136 17.99 -12.51 17.83
CA LEU A 136 19.18 -12.10 18.58
C LEU A 136 19.92 -13.35 19.07
N LEU A 137 21.21 -13.44 18.77
CA LEU A 137 22.07 -14.57 19.14
C LEU A 137 23.06 -14.25 20.25
N ASP A 138 23.47 -12.99 20.39
CA ASP A 138 24.41 -12.55 21.43
C ASP A 138 24.34 -11.03 21.61
N VAL A 139 24.60 -10.58 22.84
CA VAL A 139 24.70 -9.17 23.22
C VAL A 139 25.90 -9.02 24.14
N ARG A 140 26.80 -8.08 23.80
CA ARG A 140 27.98 -7.78 24.63
C ARG A 140 28.12 -6.29 24.82
N LYS A 141 28.39 -5.87 26.06
CA LYS A 141 28.85 -4.50 26.32
C LYS A 141 30.27 -4.35 25.76
N VAL A 142 30.52 -3.29 25.02
CA VAL A 142 31.85 -2.91 24.55
C VAL A 142 32.29 -1.62 25.25
N GLU A 143 33.49 -1.14 24.94
CA GLU A 143 34.08 0.02 25.63
C GLU A 143 33.15 1.24 25.65
N GLY A 144 33.10 1.93 26.80
CA GLY A 144 32.12 2.97 27.06
C GLY A 144 30.71 2.43 27.25
N ASP A 145 29.74 3.09 26.60
CA ASP A 145 28.32 2.70 26.63
C ASP A 145 27.86 2.00 25.33
N GLY A 146 28.81 1.46 24.56
CA GLY A 146 28.51 0.72 23.34
C GLY A 146 27.96 -0.69 23.61
N ILE A 147 27.09 -1.17 22.73
CA ILE A 147 26.60 -2.55 22.71
C ILE A 147 26.93 -3.17 21.34
N TRP A 148 27.49 -4.36 21.37
CA TRP A 148 27.67 -5.22 20.20
C TRP A 148 26.59 -6.29 20.16
N LEU A 149 25.94 -6.45 18.99
CA LEU A 149 24.87 -7.42 18.78
C LEU A 149 25.28 -8.42 17.71
N ARG A 150 25.02 -9.70 17.97
CA ARG A 150 25.05 -10.75 16.95
C ARG A 150 23.62 -11.23 16.74
N TYR A 151 23.18 -11.29 15.48
CA TYR A 151 21.84 -11.73 15.15
C TYR A 151 21.84 -12.50 13.83
N VAL A 152 20.76 -13.23 13.59
CA VAL A 152 20.45 -13.84 12.29
C VAL A 152 19.21 -13.15 11.73
N PRO A 153 19.32 -12.46 10.59
CA PRO A 153 18.14 -12.00 9.86
C PRO A 153 17.33 -13.23 9.49
N LYS A 154 16.04 -13.31 9.89
CA LYS A 154 15.24 -14.51 9.60
C LYS A 154 14.74 -14.56 8.14
N ASN A 155 15.27 -13.70 7.26
CA ASN A 155 14.70 -13.37 5.94
C ASN A 155 15.73 -13.04 4.85
N ARG A 156 16.98 -13.46 5.01
CA ARG A 156 18.01 -13.17 4.01
C ARG A 156 17.78 -14.05 2.76
N ARG A 157 17.78 -13.42 1.58
CA ARG A 157 17.76 -14.08 0.26
C ARG A 157 18.81 -15.19 0.16
#